data_AF-A0AA37JFW8-F1
#
_entry.id   AF-A0AA37JFW8-F1
#
_cell.length_a   1.000
_cell.length_b   1.000
_cell.length_c   1.000
_cell.angle_alpha   90.00
_cell.angle_beta   90.00
_cell.angle_gamma   90.00
#
_symmetry.space_group_name_H-M   'P 1'
#
loop_
_entity.id
_entity.type
_entity.pdbx_description
1 polymer ?
#
loop_
_entity_poly.entity_id
_entity_poly.type
_entity_poly.pdbx_seq_one_letter_code
_entity_poly.pdbx_strand_id
1 'polypeptide(L)'
;MDSWGRVHQIETAEGGKENFTYDYAGHVTSTTDANGGVITYRYNSQGKVCEIIDQEGNSETFRYDREGRRIFHEDRIGNQVRTTYNVDGNPVLERACDYLGENEVTRSWEYDDIGNIKKAVVGGFCYTYEYRPDGKLIKKLLYKISGA
;
A
#
# COMPACT_ATOMS: atom_id res chain seq x y z
N MET A 1 -9.09 30.67 2.25
CA MET A 1 -7.68 30.22 2.27
C MET A 1 -7.11 30.49 3.66
N ASP A 2 -6.15 29.68 4.12
CA ASP A 2 -5.33 29.99 5.30
C ASP A 2 -4.28 31.08 4.99
N SER A 3 -3.46 31.44 5.98
CA SER A 3 -2.40 32.46 5.86
C SER A 3 -1.29 32.11 4.86
N TRP A 4 -1.22 30.86 4.40
CA TRP A 4 -0.28 30.39 3.38
C TRP A 4 -0.94 30.19 2.01
N GLY A 5 -2.20 30.61 1.85
CA GLY A 5 -2.92 30.51 0.58
C GLY A 5 -3.50 29.13 0.29
N ARG A 6 -3.54 28.22 1.29
CA ARG A 6 -4.09 26.86 1.14
C ARG A 6 -5.58 26.83 1.47
N VAL A 7 -6.31 25.90 0.90
CA VAL A 7 -7.78 25.82 1.05
C VAL A 7 -8.13 25.31 2.45
N HIS A 8 -8.65 26.18 3.33
CA HIS A 8 -9.09 25.75 4.67
C HIS A 8 -10.55 25.25 4.68
N GLN A 9 -11.39 25.73 3.75
CA GLN A 9 -12.79 25.35 3.64
C GLN A 9 -13.25 25.41 2.18
N ILE A 10 -14.10 24.47 1.79
CA ILE A 10 -14.88 24.48 0.55
C ILE A 10 -16.36 24.46 0.93
N GLU A 11 -17.19 25.22 0.20
CA GLU A 11 -18.64 25.17 0.32
C GLU A 11 -19.23 24.62 -0.98
N THR A 12 -20.05 23.57 -0.89
CA THR A 12 -20.71 22.95 -2.04
C THR A 12 -21.89 23.78 -2.51
N ALA A 13 -22.42 23.50 -3.70
CA ALA A 13 -23.59 24.22 -4.24
C ALA A 13 -24.84 24.05 -3.36
N GLU A 14 -24.91 22.94 -2.62
CA GLU A 14 -25.98 22.60 -1.69
C GLU A 14 -25.78 23.21 -0.28
N GLY A 15 -24.71 23.99 -0.08
CA GLY A 15 -24.38 24.65 1.20
C GLY A 15 -23.64 23.76 2.19
N GLY A 16 -23.22 22.55 1.79
CA GLY A 16 -22.36 21.69 2.61
C GLY A 16 -20.96 22.29 2.75
N LYS A 17 -20.33 22.14 3.92
CA LYS A 17 -18.99 22.71 4.18
C LYS A 17 -17.99 21.60 4.46
N GLU A 18 -16.90 21.58 3.70
CA GLU A 18 -15.76 20.70 3.93
C GLU A 18 -14.59 21.51 4.46
N ASN A 19 -13.93 21.06 5.52
CA ASN A 19 -12.80 21.75 6.15
C ASN A 19 -11.51 20.93 6.04
N PHE A 20 -10.39 21.64 5.97
CA PHE A 20 -9.06 21.04 5.82
C PHE A 20 -8.09 21.69 6.81
N THR A 21 -7.28 20.87 7.47
CA THR A 21 -6.12 21.33 8.26
C THR A 21 -4.83 20.84 7.62
N TYR A 22 -3.72 21.52 7.91
CA TYR A 22 -2.44 21.22 7.29
C TYR A 22 -1.30 21.30 8.29
N ASP A 23 -0.26 20.49 8.08
CA ASP A 23 1.02 20.67 8.74
C ASP A 23 1.83 21.84 8.13
N TYR A 24 3.02 22.09 8.68
CA TYR A 24 3.91 23.15 8.19
C TYR A 24 4.50 22.85 6.80
N ALA A 25 4.60 21.58 6.43
CA ALA A 25 5.07 21.15 5.12
C ALA A 25 3.98 21.24 4.02
N GLY A 26 2.73 21.53 4.39
CA GLY A 26 1.62 21.63 3.45
C GLY A 26 0.84 20.35 3.25
N HIS A 27 1.11 19.30 4.02
CA HIS A 27 0.31 18.09 3.97
C HIS A 27 -1.00 18.26 4.72
N VAL A 28 -2.10 17.72 4.20
CA VAL A 28 -3.42 17.75 4.85
C VAL A 28 -3.39 16.85 6.08
N THR A 29 -3.57 17.39 7.27
CA THR A 29 -3.57 16.62 8.53
C THR A 29 -4.97 16.17 8.95
N SER A 30 -6.02 16.85 8.50
CA SER A 30 -7.39 16.39 8.69
C SER A 30 -8.34 16.93 7.62
N THR A 31 -9.38 16.16 7.34
CA THR A 31 -10.55 16.60 6.56
C THR A 31 -11.79 16.45 7.43
N THR A 32 -12.69 17.42 7.37
CA THR A 32 -14.00 17.35 8.03
C THR A 32 -15.08 17.53 6.98
N ASP A 33 -15.96 16.54 6.82
CA ASP A 33 -17.06 16.61 5.86
C ASP A 33 -18.21 17.51 6.37
N ALA A 34 -19.22 17.72 5.53
CA ALA A 34 -20.37 18.56 5.85
C ALA A 34 -21.24 18.02 7.01
N ASN A 35 -21.12 16.73 7.34
CA ASN A 35 -21.81 16.09 8.44
C ASN A 35 -21.00 16.12 9.75
N GLY A 36 -19.79 16.69 9.71
CA GLY A 36 -18.87 16.75 10.84
C GLY A 36 -17.99 15.50 11.00
N GLY A 37 -18.03 14.56 10.06
CA GLY A 37 -17.17 13.39 10.02
C GLY A 37 -15.72 13.81 9.80
N VAL A 38 -14.80 13.34 10.66
CA VAL A 38 -13.38 13.74 10.63
C VAL A 38 -12.51 12.56 10.22
N ILE A 39 -11.63 12.77 9.23
CA ILE A 39 -10.54 11.86 8.92
C ILE A 39 -9.22 12.56 9.26
N THR A 40 -8.33 11.87 9.96
CA THR A 40 -7.00 12.39 10.33
C THR A 40 -5.91 11.63 9.59
N TYR A 41 -4.90 12.36 9.12
CA TYR A 41 -3.74 11.81 8.41
C TYR A 41 -2.46 12.12 9.17
N ARG A 42 -1.60 11.12 9.33
CA ARG A 42 -0.24 11.31 9.85
C ARG A 42 0.79 10.95 8.81
N TYR A 43 1.91 11.67 8.84
CA TYR A 43 2.98 11.54 7.87
C TYR A 43 4.29 11.13 8.54
N ASN A 44 5.07 10.29 7.87
CA ASN A 44 6.44 10.00 8.26
C ASN A 44 7.40 11.13 7.82
N SER A 45 8.69 11.00 8.15
CA SER A 45 9.72 11.98 7.79
C SER A 45 9.99 12.11 6.28
N GLN A 46 9.49 11.17 5.46
CA GLN A 46 9.56 11.24 3.99
C GLN A 46 8.32 11.93 3.39
N GLY A 47 7.41 12.47 4.21
CA GLY A 47 6.16 13.07 3.76
C GLY A 47 5.13 12.06 3.25
N LYS A 48 5.28 10.77 3.59
CA LYS A 48 4.32 9.72 3.22
C LYS A 48 3.35 9.45 4.36
N VAL A 49 2.08 9.24 4.03
CA VAL A 49 1.04 8.86 5.01
C VAL A 49 1.44 7.56 5.70
N CYS A 50 1.59 7.59 7.02
CA CYS A 50 1.87 6.42 7.86
C CYS A 50 0.68 5.98 8.70
N GLU A 51 -0.35 6.82 8.84
CA GLU A 51 -1.58 6.51 9.56
C GLU A 51 -2.76 7.30 8.99
N ILE A 52 -3.91 6.64 8.81
CA ILE A 52 -5.21 7.24 8.50
C ILE A 52 -6.18 6.80 9.59
N ILE A 53 -6.80 7.77 10.28
CA ILE A 53 -7.77 7.51 11.34
C ILE A 53 -9.13 7.99 10.83
N ASP A 54 -10.12 7.10 10.80
CA ASP A 54 -11.49 7.46 10.43
C ASP A 54 -12.26 8.14 11.58
N GLN A 55 -13.49 8.55 11.30
CA GLN A 55 -14.33 9.29 12.25
C GLN A 55 -14.74 8.44 13.47
N GLU A 56 -14.72 7.11 13.33
CA GLU A 56 -14.96 6.16 14.42
C GLU A 56 -13.70 5.87 15.25
N GLY A 57 -12.54 6.38 14.83
CA GLY A 57 -11.26 6.18 15.50
C GLY A 57 -10.51 4.92 15.08
N ASN A 58 -10.98 4.20 14.06
CA ASN A 58 -10.26 3.06 13.52
C ASN A 58 -9.08 3.54 12.67
N SER A 59 -7.95 2.85 12.83
CA SER A 59 -6.68 3.26 12.22
C SER A 59 -6.26 2.30 11.12
N GLU A 60 -5.79 2.85 10.01
CA GLU A 60 -5.10 2.16 8.93
C GLU A 60 -3.64 2.62 8.92
N THR A 61 -2.68 1.69 9.02
CA THR A 61 -1.26 2.04 9.21
C THR A 61 -0.37 1.57 8.07
N PHE A 62 0.67 2.35 7.78
CA PHE A 62 1.62 2.08 6.70
C PHE A 62 3.06 2.28 7.17
N ARG A 63 3.98 1.43 6.72
CA ARG A 63 5.42 1.63 6.90
C ARG A 63 6.15 1.49 5.60
N TYR A 64 7.24 2.23 5.48
CA TYR A 64 8.04 2.35 4.27
C TYR A 64 9.50 2.10 4.57
N ASP A 65 10.23 1.61 3.57
CA ASP A 65 11.69 1.56 3.62
C ASP A 65 12.31 2.93 3.24
N ARG A 66 13.64 2.99 3.22
CA ARG A 66 14.40 4.22 2.93
C ARG A 66 14.18 4.75 1.50
N GLU A 67 13.86 3.87 0.55
CA GLU A 67 13.52 4.23 -0.82
C GLU A 67 12.04 4.67 -0.95
N GLY A 68 11.29 4.64 0.16
CA GLY A 68 9.89 5.06 0.20
C GLY A 68 8.93 4.01 -0.35
N ARG A 69 9.36 2.75 -0.46
CA ARG A 69 8.52 1.61 -0.86
C ARG A 69 7.80 1.06 0.37
N ARG A 70 6.52 0.70 0.24
CA ARG A 70 5.70 0.23 1.35
C ARG A 70 6.09 -1.20 1.73
N ILE A 71 6.55 -1.39 2.96
CA ILE A 71 6.95 -2.70 3.50
C ILE A 71 5.92 -3.29 4.47
N PHE A 72 4.96 -2.47 4.91
CA PHE A 72 3.88 -2.88 5.80
C PHE A 72 2.62 -2.07 5.53
N HIS A 73 1.48 -2.75 5.60
CA HIS A 73 0.13 -2.17 5.63
C HIS A 73 -0.70 -2.98 6.62
N GLU A 74 -1.40 -2.29 7.50
CA GLU A 74 -2.45 -2.86 8.33
C GLU A 74 -3.74 -2.09 8.08
N ASP A 75 -4.81 -2.80 7.72
CA ASP A 75 -6.12 -2.20 7.52
C ASP A 75 -6.84 -1.94 8.86
N ARG A 76 -7.99 -1.27 8.79
CA ARG A 76 -8.77 -0.87 9.98
C ARG A 76 -9.35 -2.02 10.78
N ILE A 77 -9.38 -3.22 10.22
CA ILE A 77 -9.83 -4.43 10.92
C ILE A 77 -8.67 -5.33 11.35
N GLY A 78 -7.42 -4.89 11.12
CA GLY A 78 -6.21 -5.54 11.58
C GLY A 78 -5.58 -6.52 10.59
N ASN A 79 -6.10 -6.67 9.37
CA ASN A 79 -5.43 -7.52 8.38
C ASN A 79 -4.12 -6.87 7.96
N GLN A 80 -3.06 -7.67 7.85
CA GLN A 80 -1.71 -7.19 7.60
C GLN A 80 -1.19 -7.68 6.26
N VAL A 81 -0.42 -6.83 5.58
CA VAL A 81 0.40 -7.18 4.42
C VAL A 81 1.83 -6.69 4.65
N ARG A 82 2.80 -7.59 4.45
CA ARG A 82 4.24 -7.31 4.52
C ARG A 82 4.87 -7.61 3.17
N THR A 83 5.70 -6.70 2.67
CA THR A 83 6.38 -6.85 1.38
C THR A 83 7.87 -6.62 1.54
N THR A 84 8.68 -7.45 0.89
CA THR A 84 10.14 -7.26 0.78
C THR A 84 10.51 -7.10 -0.69
N TYR A 85 11.58 -6.34 -0.93
CA TYR A 85 12.02 -5.97 -2.27
C TYR A 85 13.48 -6.37 -2.48
N ASN A 86 13.84 -6.71 -3.71
CA ASN A 86 15.23 -6.85 -4.10
C ASN A 86 15.92 -5.47 -4.28
N VAL A 87 17.19 -5.50 -4.68
CA VAL A 87 18.02 -4.31 -4.93
C VAL A 87 17.43 -3.41 -6.03
N ASP A 88 16.79 -4.01 -7.04
CA ASP A 88 16.16 -3.28 -8.16
C ASP A 88 14.78 -2.70 -7.80
N GLY A 89 14.28 -3.00 -6.60
CA GLY A 89 12.96 -2.56 -6.12
C GLY A 89 11.79 -3.39 -6.60
N ASN A 90 12.04 -4.59 -7.11
CA ASN A 90 11.00 -5.56 -7.41
C ASN A 90 10.59 -6.36 -6.15
N PRO A 91 9.28 -6.60 -5.91
CA PRO A 91 8.83 -7.35 -4.74
C PRO A 91 9.21 -8.83 -4.86
N VAL A 92 9.89 -9.37 -3.86
CA VAL A 92 10.35 -10.79 -3.87
C VAL A 92 9.57 -11.70 -2.94
N LEU A 93 8.95 -11.14 -1.91
CA LEU A 93 8.10 -11.86 -0.97
C LEU A 93 7.01 -10.91 -0.45
N GLU A 94 5.79 -11.40 -0.45
CA GLU A 94 4.65 -10.79 0.21
C GLU A 94 4.01 -11.81 1.15
N ARG A 95 3.71 -11.38 2.38
CA ARG A 95 2.97 -12.17 3.38
C ARG A 95 1.77 -11.37 3.81
N ALA A 96 0.58 -11.91 3.60
CA ALA A 96 -0.67 -11.33 4.05
C ALA A 96 -1.29 -12.24 5.11
N CYS A 97 -1.83 -11.70 6.19
CA CYS A 97 -2.59 -12.46 7.17
C CYS A 97 -3.79 -11.64 7.65
N ASP A 98 -4.76 -12.32 8.25
CA ASP A 98 -5.83 -11.65 8.96
C ASP A 98 -5.34 -11.06 10.29
N TYR A 99 -6.23 -10.40 11.02
CA TYR A 99 -5.94 -9.77 12.31
C TYR A 99 -5.51 -10.76 13.41
N LEU A 100 -5.80 -12.06 13.26
CA LEU A 100 -5.35 -13.12 14.16
C LEU A 100 -3.99 -13.70 13.77
N GLY A 101 -3.53 -13.43 12.54
CA GLY A 101 -2.31 -14.03 11.99
C GLY A 101 -2.48 -15.49 11.54
N GLU A 102 -3.71 -16.00 11.48
CA GLU A 102 -4.00 -17.42 11.23
C GLU A 102 -4.13 -17.71 9.73
N ASN A 103 -4.69 -16.77 8.97
CA ASN A 103 -4.97 -16.96 7.55
C ASN A 103 -3.83 -16.42 6.65
N GLU A 104 -2.61 -16.92 6.87
CA GLU A 104 -1.44 -16.45 6.14
C GLU A 104 -1.43 -16.92 4.68
N VAL A 105 -1.33 -15.96 3.76
CA VAL A 105 -1.07 -16.17 2.34
C VAL A 105 0.31 -15.61 2.02
N THR A 106 1.19 -16.47 1.52
CA THR A 106 2.51 -16.08 1.03
C THR A 106 2.55 -16.08 -0.50
N ARG A 107 3.16 -15.04 -1.06
CA ARG A 107 3.49 -14.91 -2.49
C ARG A 107 4.97 -14.61 -2.63
N SER A 108 5.65 -15.24 -3.57
CA SER A 108 7.06 -14.92 -3.87
C SER A 108 7.32 -14.86 -5.36
N TRP A 109 8.33 -14.07 -5.72
CA TRP A 109 8.73 -13.86 -7.10
C TRP A 109 10.25 -13.91 -7.21
N GLU A 110 10.71 -14.51 -8.30
CA GLU A 110 12.09 -14.41 -8.76
C GLU A 110 12.10 -13.74 -10.12
N TYR A 111 13.11 -12.92 -10.34
CA TYR A 111 13.26 -12.12 -11.55
C TYR A 111 14.48 -12.58 -12.36
N ASP A 112 14.44 -12.34 -13.67
CA ASP A 112 15.63 -12.35 -14.52
C ASP A 112 16.40 -11.02 -14.42
N ASP A 113 17.55 -10.93 -15.09
CA ASP A 113 18.48 -9.79 -14.98
C ASP A 113 17.92 -8.48 -15.59
N ILE A 114 16.82 -8.56 -16.35
CA ILE A 114 16.15 -7.38 -16.93
C ILE A 114 14.81 -7.09 -16.24
N GLY A 115 14.50 -7.79 -15.14
CA GLY A 115 13.35 -7.52 -14.29
C GLY A 115 12.05 -8.21 -14.69
N ASN A 116 12.07 -9.18 -15.61
CA ASN A 116 10.88 -10.01 -15.84
C ASN A 116 10.76 -11.09 -14.77
N ILE A 117 9.53 -11.44 -14.39
CA ILE A 117 9.26 -12.52 -13.44
C ILE A 117 9.61 -13.86 -14.10
N LYS A 118 10.70 -14.52 -13.71
CA LYS A 118 11.02 -15.87 -14.18
C LYS A 118 10.29 -16.96 -13.41
N LYS A 119 9.90 -16.69 -12.16
CA LYS A 119 9.19 -17.63 -11.29
C LYS A 119 8.29 -16.89 -10.31
N ALA A 120 7.11 -17.43 -10.06
CA ALA A 120 6.18 -16.94 -9.04
C ALA A 120 5.57 -18.11 -8.27
N VAL A 121 5.48 -18.00 -6.95
CA VAL A 121 4.83 -18.99 -6.08
C VAL A 121 3.68 -18.33 -5.34
N VAL A 122 2.47 -18.92 -5.42
CA VAL A 122 1.27 -18.42 -4.76
C VAL A 122 0.27 -19.56 -4.55
N GLY A 123 -0.31 -19.65 -3.35
CA GLY A 123 -1.45 -20.55 -3.10
C GLY A 123 -1.18 -22.02 -3.43
N GLY A 124 0.04 -22.51 -3.17
CA GLY A 124 0.46 -23.88 -3.50
C GLY A 124 0.73 -24.12 -4.99
N PHE A 125 0.80 -23.07 -5.81
CA PHE A 125 1.17 -23.14 -7.21
C PHE A 125 2.51 -22.46 -7.46
N CYS A 126 3.29 -23.04 -8.36
CA CYS A 126 4.51 -22.46 -8.90
C CYS A 126 4.30 -22.19 -10.39
N TYR A 127 4.59 -20.97 -10.84
CA TYR A 127 4.59 -20.58 -12.24
C TYR A 127 6.02 -20.31 -12.66
N THR A 128 6.42 -20.78 -13.83
CA THR A 128 7.68 -20.36 -14.46
C THR A 128 7.41 -19.72 -15.80
N TYR A 129 8.26 -18.77 -16.16
CA TYR A 129 8.13 -17.98 -17.37
C TYR A 129 9.46 -17.96 -18.11
N GLU A 130 9.39 -18.13 -19.42
CA GLU A 130 10.54 -17.99 -20.32
C GLU A 130 10.24 -16.84 -21.28
N TYR A 131 11.22 -15.96 -21.48
CA TYR A 131 11.10 -14.79 -22.32
C TYR A 131 12.13 -14.80 -23.44
N ARG A 132 11.79 -14.16 -24.55
CA ARG A 132 12.74 -13.80 -25.60
C ARG A 132 13.63 -12.65 -25.09
N PRO A 133 14.81 -12.43 -25.71
CA PRO A 133 15.66 -11.27 -25.38
C PRO A 133 14.96 -9.90 -25.53
N ASP A 134 13.90 -9.80 -26.34
CA ASP A 134 13.08 -8.59 -26.48
C ASP A 134 11.98 -8.46 -25.40
N GLY A 135 12.03 -9.29 -24.36
CA GLY A 135 11.09 -9.29 -23.22
C GLY A 135 9.74 -9.95 -23.50
N LYS A 136 9.52 -10.50 -24.70
CA LYS A 136 8.25 -11.16 -25.03
C LYS A 136 8.19 -12.56 -24.45
N LEU A 137 7.06 -12.89 -23.81
CA LEU A 137 6.80 -14.22 -23.25
C LEU A 137 6.86 -15.30 -24.34
N ILE A 138 7.71 -16.30 -24.14
CA ILE A 138 7.78 -17.53 -24.95
C ILE A 138 6.87 -18.58 -24.34
N LYS A 139 6.94 -18.74 -23.03
CA LYS A 139 6.36 -19.89 -22.34
C LYS A 139 5.95 -19.55 -20.93
N LYS A 140 4.82 -20.10 -20.52
CA LYS A 140 4.34 -20.11 -19.14
C LYS A 140 4.01 -21.55 -18.74
N LEU A 141 4.59 -22.01 -17.64
CA LEU A 141 4.29 -23.31 -17.06
C LEU A 141 3.67 -23.14 -15.68
N LEU A 142 2.80 -24.07 -15.31
CA LEU A 142 2.12 -24.12 -14.01
C LEU A 142 2.36 -25.49 -13.40
N TYR A 143 2.83 -25.49 -12.15
CA TYR A 143 3.05 -26.67 -11.34
C TYR A 143 2.26 -26.53 -10.04
N LYS A 144 1.58 -27.61 -9.64
CA LYS A 144 1.07 -27.72 -8.27
C LYS A 144 2.22 -28.16 -7.38
N ILE A 145 2.42 -27.47 -6.27
CA ILE A 145 3.40 -27.85 -5.25
C ILE A 145 2.77 -28.99 -4.44
N SER A 146 3.29 -30.20 -4.61
CA SER A 146 2.85 -31.38 -3.86
C SER A 146 3.41 -31.31 -2.44
N GLY A 147 2.53 -31.23 -1.43
CA GLY A 147 2.89 -31.24 -0.02
C GLY A 147 2.50 -29.95 0.71
N ALA A 148 1.20 -29.78 0.92
CA ALA A 148 0.64 -29.04 2.05
C ALA A 148 -0.30 -30.01 2.78
#